data_AF-A0A6M0Q3Z1-F1
#
_entry.id   AF-A0A6M0Q3Z1-F1
#
_cell.length_a   1.000
_cell.length_b   1.000
_cell.length_c   1.000
_cell.angle_alpha   90.00
_cell.angle_beta   90.00
_cell.angle_gamma   90.00
#
_symmetry.space_group_name_H-M   'P 1'
#
loop_
_entity.id
_entity.type
_entity.pdbx_description
1 polymer ?
#
loop_
_entity_poly.entity_id
_entity_poly.type
_entity_poly.pdbx_seq_one_letter_code
_entity_poly.pdbx_strand_id
1 'polypeptide(L)'
;MALPWTTDQQYLLNVINLYREQMNGKDLKTQKRITKELAEQLHTSNQGLQHRTIQSINERLPYLENLLAGVFEIHNYAAKDQHLYSVKPRTIGDKTPNLCNTRHSFNGDLR
;
A
#
# COMPACT_ATOMS: atom_id res chain seq x y z
N MET A 1 -18.71 3.87 -11.24
CA MET A 1 -17.53 4.61 -10.75
C MET A 1 -17.07 3.96 -9.45
N ALA A 2 -15.77 3.74 -9.26
CA ALA A 2 -15.27 3.19 -8.01
C ALA A 2 -15.46 4.21 -6.87
N LEU A 3 -15.95 3.77 -5.71
CA LEU A 3 -16.07 4.66 -4.54
C LEU A 3 -14.68 5.16 -4.13
N PRO A 4 -14.54 6.43 -3.70
CA PRO A 4 -13.25 6.95 -3.25
C PRO A 4 -12.79 6.24 -1.97
N TRP A 5 -11.49 5.97 -1.84
CA TRP A 5 -10.88 5.36 -0.67
C TRP A 5 -10.69 6.41 0.43
N THR A 6 -11.75 6.72 1.17
CA THR A 6 -11.76 7.80 2.17
C THR A 6 -11.76 7.23 3.58
N THR A 7 -12.89 6.66 3.99
CA THR A 7 -13.08 6.05 5.31
C THR A 7 -12.47 4.65 5.39
N ASP A 8 -12.66 3.85 4.34
CA ASP A 8 -12.19 2.47 4.25
C ASP A 8 -10.66 2.33 4.12
N GLN A 9 -9.97 3.41 3.75
CA GLN A 9 -8.51 3.43 3.69
C GLN A 9 -7.85 3.20 5.06
N GLN A 10 -8.52 3.59 6.16
CA GLN A 10 -8.00 3.40 7.51
C GLN A 10 -7.73 1.93 7.85
N TYR A 11 -8.58 1.01 7.37
CA TYR A 11 -8.38 -0.42 7.56
C TYR A 11 -7.08 -0.92 6.93
N LEU A 12 -6.70 -0.36 5.77
CA LEU A 12 -5.45 -0.69 5.08
C LEU A 12 -4.24 -0.12 5.83
N LEU A 13 -4.33 1.13 6.27
CA LEU A 13 -3.25 1.81 7.00
C LEU A 13 -2.90 1.07 8.31
N ASN A 14 -3.91 0.56 9.01
CA ASN A 14 -3.72 -0.17 10.26
C ASN A 14 -2.89 -1.45 10.10
N VAL A 15 -2.88 -2.05 8.91
CA VAL A 15 -2.12 -3.29 8.64
C VAL A 15 -0.80 -3.08 7.92
N ILE A 16 -0.41 -1.84 7.58
CA ILE A 16 0.82 -1.57 6.82
C ILE A 16 2.07 -2.06 7.55
N ASN A 17 2.15 -1.88 8.87
CA ASN A 17 3.31 -2.35 9.64
C ASN A 17 3.42 -3.88 9.61
N LEU A 18 2.31 -4.58 9.83
CA LEU A 18 2.23 -6.03 9.71
C LEU A 18 2.62 -6.49 8.31
N TYR A 19 2.13 -5.80 7.29
CA TYR A 19 2.43 -6.10 5.89
C TYR A 19 3.93 -6.00 5.60
N ARG A 20 4.60 -4.93 6.08
CA ARG A 20 6.06 -4.76 5.95
C ARG A 20 6.84 -5.87 6.64
N GLU A 21 6.47 -6.22 7.86
CA GLU A 21 7.12 -7.30 8.62
C GLU A 21 7.00 -8.65 7.90
N GLN A 22 5.83 -8.96 7.35
CA GLN A 22 5.59 -10.22 6.64
C GLN A 22 6.34 -10.30 5.31
N MET A 23 6.53 -9.17 4.62
CA MET A 23 7.25 -9.12 3.34
C MET A 23 8.78 -9.17 3.48
N ASN A 24 9.31 -8.80 4.65
CA ASN A 24 10.75 -8.63 4.83
C ASN A 24 11.53 -9.92 4.51
N GLY A 25 12.54 -9.79 3.64
CA GLY A 25 13.41 -10.89 3.22
C GLY A 25 12.71 -12.00 2.40
N LYS A 26 11.48 -11.75 1.90
CA LYS A 26 10.74 -12.72 1.08
C LYS A 26 10.95 -12.47 -0.41
N ASP A 27 10.87 -13.53 -1.21
CA ASP A 27 10.89 -13.44 -2.67
C ASP A 27 9.55 -12.92 -3.23
N LEU A 28 9.56 -12.44 -4.49
CA LEU A 28 8.40 -11.83 -5.14
C LEU A 28 7.16 -12.74 -5.20
N LYS A 29 7.34 -14.06 -5.36
CA LYS A 29 6.21 -15.00 -5.42
C LYS A 29 5.56 -15.11 -4.05
N THR A 30 6.37 -15.18 -3.00
CA THR A 30 5.90 -15.20 -1.61
C THR A 30 5.23 -13.88 -1.22
N GLN A 31 5.79 -12.74 -1.59
CA GLN A 31 5.19 -11.42 -1.34
C GLN A 31 3.82 -11.27 -1.99
N LYS A 32 3.65 -11.73 -3.24
CA LYS A 32 2.34 -11.75 -3.92
C LYS A 32 1.32 -12.61 -3.19
N ARG A 33 1.73 -13.78 -2.70
CA ARG A 33 0.85 -14.66 -1.91
C ARG A 33 0.43 -13.99 -0.60
N ILE A 34 1.38 -13.43 0.15
CA ILE A 34 1.12 -12.70 1.41
C ILE A 34 0.14 -11.55 1.17
N THR A 35 0.33 -10.77 0.10
CA THR A 35 -0.55 -9.66 -0.24
C THR A 35 -1.99 -10.13 -0.48
N LYS A 36 -2.14 -11.25 -1.22
CA LYS A 36 -3.45 -11.85 -1.48
C LYS A 36 -4.11 -12.38 -0.22
N GLU A 37 -3.38 -13.14 0.59
CA GLU A 37 -3.88 -13.68 1.86
C GLU A 37 -4.32 -12.57 2.81
N LEU A 38 -3.53 -11.50 2.92
CA LEU A 38 -3.87 -10.35 3.75
C LEU A 38 -5.08 -9.59 3.20
N ALA A 39 -5.24 -9.49 1.88
CA ALA A 39 -6.42 -8.89 1.26
C ALA A 39 -7.70 -9.70 1.54
N GLU A 40 -7.63 -11.03 1.47
CA GLU A 40 -8.74 -11.93 1.81
C GLU A 40 -9.11 -11.82 3.30
N GLN A 41 -8.10 -11.77 4.18
CA GLN A 41 -8.30 -11.58 5.61
C GLN A 41 -8.96 -10.24 5.91
N LEU A 42 -8.47 -9.15 5.30
CA LEU A 42 -9.03 -7.81 5.47
C LEU A 42 -10.50 -7.72 5.03
N HIS A 43 -10.81 -8.30 3.87
CA HIS A 43 -12.17 -8.33 3.33
C HIS A 43 -13.14 -9.10 4.25
N THR A 44 -12.66 -10.19 4.86
CA THR A 44 -13.49 -11.04 5.74
C THR A 44 -13.65 -10.44 7.13
N SER A 45 -12.58 -9.86 7.69
CA SER A 45 -12.54 -9.35 9.07
C SER A 45 -13.15 -7.95 9.23
N ASN A 46 -13.22 -7.14 8.17
CA ASN A 46 -13.72 -5.78 8.23
C ASN A 46 -15.00 -5.65 7.39
N GLN A 47 -16.15 -5.53 8.07
CA GLN A 47 -17.42 -5.29 7.41
C GLN A 47 -17.38 -4.02 6.53
N GLY A 48 -16.63 -3.00 6.96
CA GLY A 48 -16.40 -1.76 6.21
C GLY A 48 -15.55 -1.90 4.94
N LEU A 49 -15.07 -3.10 4.60
CA LEU A 49 -14.38 -3.40 3.33
C LEU A 49 -15.17 -4.34 2.43
N GLN A 50 -16.32 -4.87 2.88
CA GLN A 50 -17.09 -5.87 2.11
C GLN A 50 -17.70 -5.32 0.82
N HIS A 51 -17.84 -3.99 0.69
CA HIS A 51 -18.24 -3.36 -0.57
C HIS A 51 -17.11 -3.29 -1.61
N ARG A 52 -15.87 -3.60 -1.21
CA ARG A 52 -14.70 -3.67 -2.10
C ARG A 52 -14.48 -5.11 -2.54
N THR A 53 -13.96 -5.29 -3.74
CA THR A 53 -13.49 -6.62 -4.14
C THR A 53 -12.15 -6.93 -3.49
N ILE A 54 -11.89 -8.20 -3.20
CA ILE A 54 -10.59 -8.69 -2.71
C ILE A 54 -9.46 -8.24 -3.66
N GLN A 55 -9.69 -8.28 -4.97
CA GLN A 55 -8.74 -7.80 -5.97
C GLN A 55 -8.40 -6.32 -5.78
N SER A 56 -9.40 -5.48 -5.50
CA SER A 56 -9.18 -4.05 -5.27
C SER A 56 -8.34 -3.79 -4.02
N ILE A 57 -8.55 -4.57 -2.96
CA ILE A 57 -7.75 -4.51 -1.71
C ILE A 57 -6.31 -4.98 -1.98
N ASN A 58 -6.15 -6.10 -2.70
CA ASN A 58 -4.87 -6.68 -3.10
C ASN A 58 -4.02 -5.71 -3.96
N GLU A 59 -4.67 -4.87 -4.77
CA GLU A 59 -4.00 -3.84 -5.56
C GLU A 59 -3.69 -2.58 -4.74
N ARG A 60 -4.60 -2.19 -3.84
CA ARG A 60 -4.50 -0.96 -3.05
C ARG A 60 -3.42 -1.03 -1.97
N LEU A 61 -3.21 -2.19 -1.36
CA LEU A 61 -2.27 -2.35 -0.25
C LEU A 61 -0.79 -2.09 -0.66
N PRO A 62 -0.25 -2.68 -1.76
CA PRO A 62 1.08 -2.33 -2.24
C PRO A 62 1.20 -0.87 -2.70
N TYR A 63 0.13 -0.33 -3.29
CA TYR A 63 0.09 1.07 -3.71
C TYR A 63 0.25 2.03 -2.52
N LEU A 64 -0.53 1.82 -1.47
CA LEU A 64 -0.39 2.60 -0.23
C LEU A 64 1.01 2.45 0.35
N GLU A 65 1.54 1.23 0.41
CA GLU A 65 2.89 1.04 0.94
C GLU A 65 3.99 1.74 0.11
N ASN A 66 3.84 1.81 -1.20
CA ASN A 66 4.75 2.56 -2.05
C ASN A 66 4.61 4.07 -1.87
N LEU A 67 3.38 4.58 -1.75
CA LEU A 67 3.14 5.98 -1.41
C LEU A 67 3.82 6.32 -0.09
N LEU A 68 3.57 5.50 0.95
CA LEU A 68 4.13 5.61 2.30
C LEU A 68 5.65 5.50 2.36
N ALA A 69 6.30 5.02 1.31
CA ALA A 69 7.75 4.92 1.24
C ALA A 69 8.39 6.15 0.61
N GLY A 70 7.80 6.67 -0.47
CA GLY A 70 8.19 7.94 -1.11
C GLY A 70 8.02 9.15 -0.19
N VAL A 71 7.29 8.96 0.90
CA VAL A 71 7.19 9.85 2.06
C VAL A 71 8.51 10.25 2.66
N PHE A 72 9.46 9.33 2.69
CA PHE A 72 10.64 9.53 3.52
C PHE A 72 11.86 9.99 2.71
N GLU A 73 11.69 10.34 1.43
CA GLU A 73 12.74 10.99 0.63
C GLU A 73 12.73 12.52 0.81
N ILE A 74 13.90 13.03 1.25
CA ILE A 74 14.12 14.37 1.82
C ILE A 74 13.69 15.53 0.92
N HIS A 75 13.67 15.35 -0.41
CA HIS A 75 13.48 16.47 -1.36
C HIS A 75 12.04 16.67 -1.87
N ASN A 76 11.15 15.68 -1.78
CA ASN A 76 9.83 15.72 -2.44
C ASN A 76 8.63 15.74 -1.49
N TYR A 77 8.84 15.55 -0.19
CA TYR A 77 7.75 15.18 0.70
C TYR A 77 7.30 16.23 1.72
N ALA A 78 8.20 17.13 2.12
CA ALA A 78 7.95 18.06 3.22
C ALA A 78 6.78 19.05 2.98
N ALA A 79 6.36 19.27 1.74
CA ALA A 79 5.37 20.31 1.40
C ALA A 79 3.91 19.83 1.29
N LYS A 80 3.62 18.52 1.25
CA LYS A 80 2.26 18.06 0.86
C LYS A 80 1.54 17.09 1.80
N ASP A 81 2.22 16.39 2.72
CA ASP A 81 1.63 15.13 3.18
C ASP A 81 1.77 14.81 4.68
N GLN A 82 2.24 15.77 5.49
CA GLN A 82 2.28 15.64 6.96
C GLN A 82 0.90 15.35 7.59
N HIS A 83 -0.19 15.59 6.85
CA HIS A 83 -1.55 15.31 7.30
C HIS A 83 -2.00 13.87 7.01
N LEU A 84 -1.39 13.18 6.05
CA LEU A 84 -2.06 12.04 5.41
C LEU A 84 -1.75 10.69 6.07
N TYR A 85 -0.52 10.45 6.56
CA TYR A 85 -0.13 9.08 6.95
C TYR A 85 0.94 8.91 8.04
N SER A 86 0.62 9.23 9.29
CA SER A 86 1.47 9.12 10.49
C SER A 86 1.99 7.70 10.86
N VAL A 87 2.70 7.00 9.97
CA VAL A 87 3.29 5.67 10.20
C VAL A 87 4.80 5.71 9.95
N LYS A 88 5.59 5.00 10.76
CA LYS A 88 7.07 5.05 10.78
C LYS A 88 7.72 4.80 9.39
N PRO A 89 8.93 5.33 9.15
CA PRO A 89 9.70 5.05 7.93
C PRO A 89 10.05 3.57 7.78
N ARG A 90 10.28 3.15 6.53
CA ARG A 90 10.88 1.84 6.21
C ARG A 90 12.24 1.68 6.90
N THR A 91 12.71 0.45 7.04
CA THR A 91 14.06 0.17 7.56
C THR A 91 15.12 0.92 6.75
N ILE A 92 16.07 1.53 7.46
CA ILE A 92 17.09 2.43 6.90
C ILE A 92 17.84 1.71 5.76
N GLY A 93 17.75 2.28 4.55
CA GLY A 93 18.49 1.84 3.37
C GLY A 93 17.66 1.15 2.28
N ASP A 94 16.43 0.71 2.57
CA ASP A 94 15.57 0.08 1.56
C ASP A 94 14.79 1.13 0.75
N LYS A 95 15.32 1.46 -0.43
CA LYS A 95 14.71 2.37 -1.41
C LYS A 95 13.96 1.61 -2.51
N THR A 96 13.88 0.28 -2.42
CA THR A 96 13.31 -0.51 -3.51
C THR A 96 11.78 -0.41 -3.48
N PRO A 97 11.13 -0.07 -4.61
CA PRO A 97 9.68 -0.05 -4.67
C PRO A 97 9.14 -1.48 -4.50
N ASN A 98 7.99 -1.62 -3.83
CA ASN A 98 7.31 -2.91 -3.78
C ASN A 98 6.82 -3.27 -5.18
N LEU A 99 7.48 -4.27 -5.78
CA LEU A 99 7.25 -4.76 -7.13
C LEU A 99 5.92 -5.50 -7.31
N CYS A 100 5.18 -5.77 -6.22
CA CYS A 100 3.87 -6.43 -6.29
C CYS A 100 2.91 -5.70 -7.24
N ASN A 101 3.02 -4.38 -7.40
CA ASN A 101 2.27 -3.59 -8.40
C ASN A 101 3.02 -2.30 -8.82
N THR A 102 4.26 -2.40 -9.30
CA THR A 102 4.97 -1.23 -9.90
C THR A 102 4.40 -0.78 -11.25
N ARG A 103 3.35 -1.43 -11.75
CA ARG A 103 2.63 -1.00 -12.95
C ARG A 103 1.44 -0.11 -12.58
N HIS A 104 1.74 1.12 -12.18
CA HIS A 104 1.18 2.18 -12.99
C HIS A 104 2.08 2.24 -14.22
N SER A 105 1.65 1.63 -15.32
CA SER A 105 2.08 2.15 -16.61
C SER A 105 1.89 3.66 -16.51
N PHE A 106 2.99 4.40 -16.63
CA PHE A 106 2.99 5.83 -16.90
C PHE A 106 2.04 6.03 -18.10
N ASN A 107 0.76 6.32 -17.82
CA ASN A 107 -0.23 6.66 -18.83
C ASN A 107 0.10 8.10 -19.18
N GLY A 108 0.98 8.27 -20.16
CA GLY A 108 1.65 9.52 -20.46
C GLY A 108 0.69 10.70 -20.59
N ASP A 109 0.64 11.51 -19.53
CA ASP A 109 0.15 12.88 -19.60
C ASP A 109 1.32 13.83 -19.34
N LEU A 110 2.20 13.86 -20.34
CA LEU A 110 2.98 15.04 -20.69
C LEU A 110 2.48 15.46 -22.08
N ARG A 111 1.41 16.24 -22.12
CA ARG A 111 1.08 17.10 -23.24
C ARG A 111 0.66 18.47 -22.73
#